data_AF-A0A0C2G7M5-F1
#
_entry.id   AF-A0A0C2G7M5-F1
#
_cell.length_a   1.000
_cell.length_b   1.000
_cell.length_c   1.000
_cell.angle_alpha   90.00
_cell.angle_beta   90.00
_cell.angle_gamma   90.00
#
_symmetry.space_group_name_H-M   'P 1'
#
loop_
_entity.id
_entity.type
_entity.pdbx_description
1 polymer ?
#
loop_
_entity_poly.entity_id
_entity_poly.type
_entity_poly.pdbx_seq_one_letter_code
_entity_poly.pdbx_strand_id
1 'polypeptide(L)'
;MAYRFTAAAQSASLADPLAIGTENVNKFCNQVSRVIGNLVLGNEEAEKALISMYTKTCQWKEIDETNDVSLRSERVIAVERLCEVTVGILNSKEAAKLKQLILDSGVVSKACSHLVSNHPPLYSATESQEWKAFLLRPSLKLMLSFMHGMARSHEASQRALAEKTLHILHRLEQVASDNSIGTLAENVVEALKENSEVAAQIENVRQETRQKKRQMAMAMRNKQLREMGMQMGKSGEVKVAHRRIANEPALEGVVDPLASCCICREPLFHGTRVAAAYAFASPLPGESRVPQLATVSQMVMVHIDCHQNAIRRSGGGRNVDEWSK
;
A
#
# COMPACT_ATOMS: atom_id res chain seq x y z
N MET A 1 37.14 44.61 -21.55
CA MET A 1 35.89 44.28 -20.84
C MET A 1 35.22 43.16 -21.63
N ALA A 2 35.38 41.93 -21.16
CA ALA A 2 35.05 40.72 -21.90
C ALA A 2 33.58 40.33 -21.70
N TYR A 3 32.80 40.28 -22.78
CA TYR A 3 31.52 39.57 -22.79
C TYR A 3 31.70 38.25 -23.55
N ARG A 4 31.75 37.17 -22.78
CA ARG A 4 31.77 35.78 -23.26
C ARG A 4 30.38 35.43 -23.79
N PHE A 5 30.28 35.11 -25.08
CA PHE A 5 29.18 34.31 -25.61
C PHE A 5 29.37 32.86 -25.14
N THR A 6 28.51 32.39 -24.25
CA THR A 6 28.40 30.98 -23.88
C THR A 6 27.69 30.22 -25.01
N ALA A 7 28.43 29.39 -25.74
CA ALA A 7 27.86 28.39 -26.62
C ALA A 7 27.13 27.35 -25.78
N ALA A 8 25.82 27.20 -25.99
CA ALA A 8 25.03 26.10 -25.44
C ALA A 8 25.45 24.82 -26.17
N ALA A 9 26.28 24.00 -25.51
CA ALA A 9 26.50 22.62 -25.92
C ALA A 9 25.21 21.83 -25.62
N GLN A 10 24.35 21.67 -26.62
CA GLN A 10 23.36 20.60 -26.64
C GLN A 10 24.11 19.26 -26.64
N SER A 11 24.17 18.61 -25.48
CA SER A 11 24.58 17.20 -25.39
C SER A 11 23.47 16.34 -26.01
N ALA A 12 23.48 16.23 -27.32
CA ALA A 12 22.77 15.16 -28.02
C ALA A 12 23.43 13.84 -27.60
N SER A 13 22.73 13.09 -26.75
CA SER A 13 23.03 11.69 -26.44
C SER A 13 23.04 10.89 -27.75
N LEU A 14 24.22 10.66 -28.31
CA LEU A 14 24.43 9.68 -29.37
C LEU A 14 24.12 8.30 -28.78
N ALA A 15 22.92 7.80 -29.03
CA ALA A 15 22.57 6.43 -28.71
C ALA A 15 23.48 5.49 -29.52
N ASP A 16 24.13 4.56 -28.82
CA ASP A 16 25.10 3.60 -29.38
C ASP A 16 24.44 2.76 -30.49
N PRO A 17 24.95 2.74 -31.73
CA PRO A 17 24.37 1.98 -32.85
C PRO A 17 24.20 0.48 -32.56
N LEU A 18 25.06 -0.10 -31.71
CA LEU A 18 24.94 -1.49 -31.25
C LEU A 18 23.75 -1.69 -30.30
N ALA A 19 23.45 -0.70 -29.45
CA ALA A 19 22.27 -0.70 -28.59
C ALA A 19 20.97 -0.56 -29.41
N ILE A 20 20.97 0.27 -30.45
CA ILE A 20 19.82 0.43 -31.37
C ILE A 20 19.59 -0.88 -32.17
N GLY A 21 20.66 -1.52 -32.64
CA GLY A 21 20.59 -2.81 -33.34
C GLY A 21 20.02 -3.93 -32.47
N THR A 22 20.47 -4.03 -31.22
CA THR A 22 19.98 -5.03 -30.25
C THR A 22 18.54 -4.76 -29.82
N GLU A 23 18.13 -3.50 -29.69
CA GLU A 23 16.74 -3.13 -29.38
C GLU A 23 15.78 -3.53 -30.52
N ASN A 24 16.18 -3.30 -31.78
CA ASN A 24 15.38 -3.68 -32.96
C ASN A 24 15.23 -5.20 -33.08
N VAL A 25 16.31 -5.95 -32.83
CA VAL A 25 16.27 -7.42 -32.80
C VAL A 25 15.34 -7.91 -31.69
N ASN A 26 15.40 -7.33 -30.49
CA ASN A 26 14.52 -7.71 -29.39
C ASN A 26 13.04 -7.40 -29.70
N LYS A 27 12.73 -6.25 -30.32
CA LYS A 27 11.37 -5.93 -30.77
C LYS A 27 10.84 -6.95 -31.78
N PHE A 28 11.66 -7.32 -32.76
CA PHE A 28 11.30 -8.34 -33.75
C PHE A 28 11.08 -9.71 -33.09
N CYS A 29 11.99 -10.15 -32.21
CA CYS A 29 11.84 -11.41 -31.48
C CYS A 29 10.55 -11.43 -30.63
N ASN A 30 10.17 -10.32 -30.02
CA ASN A 30 8.93 -10.22 -29.24
C ASN A 30 7.68 -10.34 -30.14
N GLN A 31 7.69 -9.71 -31.31
CA GLN A 31 6.62 -9.86 -32.29
C GLN A 31 6.49 -11.31 -32.77
N VAL A 32 7.60 -11.96 -33.08
CA VAL A 32 7.62 -13.37 -33.48
C VAL A 32 7.10 -14.26 -32.34
N SER A 33 7.52 -13.99 -31.09
CA SER A 33 7.11 -14.76 -29.91
C SER A 33 5.59 -14.82 -29.75
N ARG A 34 4.87 -13.72 -30.03
CA ARG A 34 3.40 -13.68 -29.97
C ARG A 34 2.70 -14.59 -30.98
N VAL A 35 3.38 -14.95 -32.07
CA VAL A 35 2.80 -15.74 -33.16
C VAL A 35 3.21 -17.22 -33.05
N ILE A 36 4.37 -17.53 -32.48
CA ILE A 36 4.89 -18.91 -32.32
C ILE A 36 3.84 -19.84 -31.70
N GLY A 37 3.17 -19.41 -30.63
CA GLY A 37 2.18 -20.24 -29.94
C GLY A 37 1.03 -20.67 -30.86
N ASN A 38 0.67 -19.83 -31.83
CA ASN A 38 -0.38 -20.14 -32.82
C ASN A 38 0.14 -20.96 -34.01
N LEU A 39 1.44 -20.83 -34.36
CA LEU A 39 2.05 -21.57 -35.46
C LEU A 39 2.27 -23.05 -35.14
N VAL A 40 2.48 -23.38 -33.88
CA VAL A 40 2.73 -24.77 -33.46
C VAL A 40 1.44 -25.58 -33.27
N LEU A 41 0.27 -24.93 -33.24
CA LEU A 41 -1.00 -25.57 -32.93
C LEU A 41 -1.29 -26.72 -33.89
N GLY A 42 -1.55 -27.91 -33.34
CA GLY A 42 -1.88 -29.11 -34.10
C GLY A 42 -0.67 -29.85 -34.69
N ASN A 43 0.55 -29.35 -34.47
CA ASN A 43 1.78 -30.08 -34.79
C ASN A 43 2.41 -30.62 -33.49
N GLU A 44 2.20 -31.90 -33.20
CA GLU A 44 2.64 -32.51 -31.95
C GLU A 44 4.14 -32.38 -31.68
N GLU A 45 5.00 -32.48 -32.70
CA GLU A 45 6.45 -32.36 -32.53
C GLU A 45 6.83 -30.93 -32.14
N ALA A 46 6.21 -29.94 -32.78
CA ALA A 46 6.43 -28.53 -32.48
C ALA A 46 5.87 -28.15 -31.09
N GLU A 47 4.69 -28.67 -30.71
CA GLU A 47 4.12 -28.50 -29.37
C GLU A 47 5.02 -29.10 -28.30
N LYS A 48 5.50 -30.35 -28.49
CA LYS A 48 6.45 -31.02 -27.59
C LYS A 48 7.77 -30.24 -27.47
N ALA A 49 8.29 -29.71 -28.57
CA ALA A 49 9.48 -28.87 -28.55
C ALA A 49 9.26 -27.59 -27.73
N LEU A 50 8.13 -26.92 -27.92
CA LEU A 50 7.76 -25.72 -27.16
C LEU A 50 7.63 -26.02 -25.65
N ILE A 51 6.99 -27.12 -25.27
CA ILE A 51 6.88 -27.55 -23.86
C ILE A 51 8.25 -27.85 -23.26
N SER A 52 9.15 -28.47 -24.04
CA SER A 52 10.54 -28.70 -23.63
C SER A 52 11.26 -27.37 -23.35
N MET A 53 11.01 -26.33 -24.17
CA MET A 53 11.54 -24.99 -23.93
C MET A 53 11.01 -24.39 -22.62
N TYR A 54 9.70 -24.44 -22.35
CA TYR A 54 9.16 -23.99 -21.06
C TYR A 54 9.82 -24.71 -19.88
N THR A 55 9.94 -26.04 -19.97
CA THR A 55 10.46 -26.87 -18.88
C THR A 55 11.94 -26.58 -18.59
N LYS A 56 12.73 -26.28 -19.63
CA LYS A 56 14.16 -25.95 -19.49
C LYS A 56 14.41 -24.51 -19.06
N THR A 57 13.61 -23.57 -19.54
CA THR A 57 13.86 -22.13 -19.37
C THR A 57 13.19 -21.56 -18.11
N CYS A 58 12.00 -22.05 -17.74
CA CYS A 58 11.25 -21.56 -16.57
C CYS A 58 11.80 -22.14 -15.23
N GLN A 59 13.09 -21.90 -14.97
CA GLN A 59 13.78 -22.28 -13.73
C GLN A 59 13.82 -21.07 -12.78
N TRP A 60 12.72 -20.80 -12.10
CA TRP A 60 12.50 -19.59 -11.28
C TRP A 60 13.57 -19.38 -10.20
N LYS A 61 13.98 -20.48 -9.54
CA LYS A 61 15.03 -20.46 -8.52
C LYS A 61 16.37 -20.05 -9.10
N GLU A 62 16.76 -20.62 -10.24
CA GLU A 62 18.02 -20.28 -10.91
C GLU A 62 18.05 -18.80 -11.33
N ILE A 63 16.93 -18.25 -11.80
CA ILE A 63 16.83 -16.83 -12.19
C ILE A 63 17.10 -15.90 -10.99
N ASP A 64 16.55 -16.22 -9.83
CA ASP A 64 16.73 -15.42 -8.61
C ASP A 64 18.14 -15.59 -8.00
N GLU A 65 18.72 -16.79 -8.07
CA GLU A 65 20.02 -17.12 -7.44
C GLU A 65 21.24 -16.85 -8.34
N THR A 66 21.05 -16.64 -9.65
CA THR A 66 22.17 -16.37 -10.56
C THR A 66 22.80 -15.02 -10.25
N ASN A 67 24.07 -15.02 -9.81
CA ASN A 67 24.84 -13.81 -9.54
C ASN A 67 25.44 -13.18 -10.81
N ASP A 68 25.68 -13.97 -11.85
CA ASP A 68 26.16 -13.48 -13.15
C ASP A 68 25.09 -12.63 -13.84
N VAL A 69 25.39 -11.35 -14.07
CA VAL A 69 24.45 -10.40 -14.64
C VAL A 69 24.11 -10.72 -16.09
N SER A 70 25.09 -11.18 -16.88
CA SER A 70 24.90 -11.49 -18.29
C SER A 70 24.03 -12.73 -18.45
N LEU A 71 24.35 -13.81 -17.73
CA LEU A 71 23.58 -15.05 -17.77
C LEU A 71 22.17 -14.86 -17.22
N ARG A 72 22.00 -14.07 -16.16
CA ARG A 72 20.65 -13.75 -15.64
C ARG A 72 19.84 -12.98 -16.68
N SER A 73 20.45 -12.00 -17.35
CA SER A 73 19.77 -11.19 -18.37
C SER A 73 19.32 -12.07 -19.55
N GLU A 74 20.16 -12.99 -20.01
CA GLU A 74 19.80 -13.95 -21.06
C GLU A 74 18.62 -14.84 -20.65
N ARG A 75 18.65 -15.38 -19.42
CA ARG A 75 17.55 -16.19 -18.88
C ARG A 75 16.25 -15.40 -18.76
N VAL A 76 16.32 -14.16 -18.27
CA VAL A 76 15.17 -13.26 -18.18
C VAL A 76 14.57 -13.03 -19.56
N ILE A 77 15.37 -12.65 -20.56
CA ILE A 77 14.90 -12.42 -21.93
C ILE A 77 14.26 -13.68 -22.53
N ALA A 78 14.86 -14.86 -22.28
CA ALA A 78 14.31 -16.12 -22.78
C ALA A 78 12.93 -16.44 -22.16
N VAL A 79 12.76 -16.21 -20.85
CA VAL A 79 11.46 -16.37 -20.19
C VAL A 79 10.46 -15.31 -20.64
N GLU A 80 10.87 -14.05 -20.79
CA GLU A 80 9.99 -12.97 -21.29
C GLU A 80 9.39 -13.33 -22.65
N ARG A 81 10.21 -13.87 -23.56
CA ARG A 81 9.73 -14.36 -24.86
C ARG A 81 8.71 -15.48 -24.73
N LEU A 82 8.94 -16.43 -23.83
CA LEU A 82 7.97 -17.49 -23.54
C LEU A 82 6.68 -16.95 -22.90
N CYS A 83 6.74 -15.92 -22.06
CA CYS A 83 5.53 -15.24 -21.57
C CYS A 83 4.72 -14.65 -22.73
N GLU A 84 5.38 -13.95 -23.68
CA GLU A 84 4.71 -13.41 -24.87
C GLU A 84 4.07 -14.50 -25.73
N VAL A 85 4.66 -15.70 -25.81
CA VAL A 85 4.04 -16.86 -26.45
C VAL A 85 2.72 -17.20 -25.77
N THR A 86 2.69 -17.41 -24.45
CA THR A 86 1.44 -17.76 -23.74
C THR A 86 0.34 -16.69 -23.86
N VAL A 87 0.73 -15.42 -23.86
CA VAL A 87 -0.19 -14.27 -24.00
C VAL A 87 -0.75 -14.16 -25.42
N GLY A 88 0.05 -14.52 -26.43
CA GLY A 88 -0.31 -14.47 -27.86
C GLY A 88 -1.17 -15.62 -28.36
N ILE A 89 -1.26 -16.74 -27.61
CA ILE A 89 -2.11 -17.88 -27.97
C ILE A 89 -3.58 -17.43 -28.05
N LEU A 90 -4.19 -17.61 -29.23
CA LEU A 90 -5.58 -17.26 -29.48
C LEU A 90 -6.56 -18.21 -28.78
N ASN A 91 -7.82 -17.81 -28.63
CA ASN A 91 -8.85 -18.67 -28.07
C ASN A 91 -9.37 -19.66 -29.14
N SER A 92 -8.90 -20.90 -29.08
CA SER A 92 -9.36 -22.02 -29.90
C SER A 92 -9.26 -23.35 -29.15
N LYS A 93 -9.84 -24.42 -29.70
CA LYS A 93 -9.77 -25.75 -29.09
C LYS A 93 -8.34 -26.30 -29.08
N GLU A 94 -7.60 -26.07 -30.15
CA GLU A 94 -6.20 -26.48 -30.31
C GLU A 94 -5.30 -25.68 -29.35
N ALA A 95 -5.57 -24.39 -29.19
CA ALA A 95 -4.89 -23.54 -28.22
C ALA A 95 -5.12 -23.99 -26.77
N ALA A 96 -6.35 -24.37 -26.43
CA ALA A 96 -6.66 -24.93 -25.12
C ALA A 96 -5.89 -26.24 -24.87
N LYS A 97 -5.76 -27.12 -25.88
CA LYS A 97 -4.93 -28.33 -25.79
C LYS A 97 -3.46 -27.99 -25.53
N LEU A 98 -2.89 -27.04 -26.26
CA LEU A 98 -1.50 -26.61 -26.02
C LEU A 98 -1.32 -26.07 -24.60
N LYS A 99 -2.24 -25.22 -24.10
CA LYS A 99 -2.19 -24.73 -22.72
C LYS A 99 -2.34 -25.86 -21.71
N GLN A 100 -3.17 -26.87 -21.99
CA GLN A 100 -3.28 -28.06 -21.16
C GLN A 100 -1.96 -28.83 -21.11
N LEU A 101 -1.27 -29.02 -22.25
CA LEU A 101 0.05 -29.66 -22.26
C LEU A 101 1.11 -28.87 -21.47
N ILE A 102 1.09 -27.53 -21.56
CA ILE A 102 1.97 -26.67 -20.73
C ILE A 102 1.63 -26.82 -19.25
N LEU A 103 0.34 -26.89 -18.89
CA LEU A 103 -0.11 -27.12 -17.51
C LEU A 103 0.37 -28.49 -17.00
N ASP A 104 0.16 -29.55 -17.78
CA ASP A 104 0.51 -30.93 -17.45
C ASP A 104 2.03 -31.17 -17.33
N SER A 105 2.84 -30.35 -18.03
CA SER A 105 4.30 -30.36 -17.87
C SER A 105 4.80 -29.97 -16.47
N GLY A 106 3.91 -29.39 -15.64
CA GLY A 106 4.21 -28.96 -14.28
C GLY A 106 4.88 -27.59 -14.18
N VAL A 107 5.10 -26.88 -15.29
CA VAL A 107 5.72 -25.53 -15.29
C VAL A 107 4.87 -24.52 -14.51
N VAL A 108 3.54 -24.58 -14.64
CA VAL A 108 2.60 -23.75 -13.86
C VAL A 108 2.71 -24.06 -12.37
N SER A 109 2.73 -25.34 -12.01
CA SER A 109 2.88 -25.77 -10.61
C SER A 109 4.20 -25.30 -9.99
N LYS A 110 5.31 -25.33 -10.75
CA LYS A 110 6.60 -24.78 -10.32
C LYS A 110 6.53 -23.27 -10.07
N ALA A 111 5.84 -22.52 -10.92
CA ALA A 111 5.64 -21.07 -10.73
C ALA A 111 4.82 -20.78 -9.47
N CYS A 112 3.70 -21.48 -9.27
CA CYS A 112 2.90 -21.37 -8.05
C CYS A 112 3.71 -21.72 -6.80
N SER A 113 4.46 -22.82 -6.83
CA SER A 113 5.26 -23.29 -5.69
C SER A 113 6.38 -22.31 -5.35
N HIS A 114 7.04 -21.72 -6.35
CA HIS A 114 8.06 -20.70 -6.12
C HIS A 114 7.46 -19.43 -5.52
N LEU A 115 6.30 -18.99 -6.00
CA LEU A 115 5.58 -17.85 -5.43
C LEU A 115 5.17 -18.11 -3.97
N VAL A 116 4.59 -19.28 -3.69
CA VAL A 116 4.17 -19.70 -2.35
C VAL A 116 5.35 -19.82 -1.38
N SER A 117 6.49 -20.31 -1.84
CA SER A 117 7.65 -20.55 -0.96
C SER A 117 8.41 -19.28 -0.59
N ASN A 118 8.26 -18.20 -1.37
CA ASN A 118 9.08 -17.00 -1.23
C ASN A 118 8.30 -15.74 -0.82
N HIS A 119 6.96 -15.80 -0.72
CA HIS A 119 6.19 -14.61 -0.37
C HIS A 119 6.44 -14.19 1.10
N PRO A 120 6.54 -12.89 1.39
CA PRO A 120 6.59 -12.39 2.76
C PRO A 120 5.26 -12.60 3.49
N PRO A 121 5.21 -12.40 4.83
CA PRO A 121 3.97 -12.43 5.58
C PRO A 121 2.90 -11.49 4.99
N LEU A 122 1.73 -12.04 4.64
CA LEU A 122 0.71 -11.32 3.87
C LEU A 122 0.16 -10.07 4.56
N TYR A 123 0.18 -10.02 5.89
CA TYR A 123 -0.34 -8.90 6.68
C TYR A 123 0.74 -7.95 7.21
N SER A 124 2.02 -8.16 6.87
CA SER A 124 3.08 -7.21 7.21
C SER A 124 3.04 -5.98 6.28
N ALA A 125 3.70 -4.90 6.71
CA ALA A 125 3.80 -3.66 5.94
C ALA A 125 4.56 -3.90 4.62
N THR A 126 4.03 -3.37 3.52
CA THR A 126 4.61 -3.47 2.17
C THR A 126 5.97 -2.79 2.07
N GLU A 127 6.27 -1.86 2.97
CA GLU A 127 7.53 -1.11 3.05
C GLU A 127 8.63 -1.87 3.80
N SER A 128 8.30 -3.01 4.40
CA SER A 128 9.26 -3.85 5.13
C SER A 128 10.36 -4.37 4.21
N GLN A 129 11.52 -4.69 4.79
CA GLN A 129 12.69 -5.16 4.05
C GLN A 129 12.40 -6.48 3.30
N GLU A 130 11.61 -7.36 3.90
CA GLU A 130 11.19 -8.64 3.30
C GLU A 130 10.37 -8.42 2.02
N TRP A 131 9.38 -7.52 2.08
CA TRP A 131 8.58 -7.14 0.91
C TRP A 131 9.42 -6.47 -0.17
N LYS A 132 10.31 -5.55 0.19
CA LYS A 132 11.22 -4.91 -0.77
C LYS A 132 12.12 -5.94 -1.46
N ALA A 133 12.73 -6.86 -0.71
CA ALA A 133 13.57 -7.91 -1.26
C ALA A 133 12.79 -8.85 -2.20
N PHE A 134 11.56 -9.20 -1.83
CA PHE A 134 10.69 -10.02 -2.67
C PHE A 134 10.26 -9.32 -3.97
N LEU A 135 9.86 -8.05 -3.89
CA LEU A 135 9.42 -7.26 -5.05
C LEU A 135 10.56 -6.96 -6.04
N LEU A 136 11.82 -7.01 -5.58
CA LEU A 136 13.01 -6.84 -6.42
C LEU A 136 13.46 -8.14 -7.11
N ARG A 137 12.84 -9.29 -6.81
CA ARG A 137 13.20 -10.56 -7.44
C ARG A 137 12.90 -10.54 -8.95
N PRO A 138 13.88 -10.85 -9.81
CA PRO A 138 13.69 -10.84 -11.26
C PRO A 138 12.60 -11.81 -11.72
N SER A 139 12.43 -12.95 -11.04
CA SER A 139 11.43 -13.96 -11.40
C SER A 139 9.98 -13.50 -11.18
N LEU A 140 9.72 -12.55 -10.27
CA LEU A 140 8.35 -12.21 -9.85
C LEU A 140 7.52 -11.67 -11.01
N LYS A 141 8.05 -10.66 -11.72
CA LYS A 141 7.39 -10.07 -12.90
C LYS A 141 7.14 -11.14 -13.98
N LEU A 142 8.12 -12.01 -14.20
CA LEU A 142 8.04 -13.08 -15.20
C LEU A 142 6.95 -14.09 -14.86
N MET A 143 6.88 -14.52 -13.59
CA MET A 143 5.84 -15.42 -13.12
C MET A 143 4.46 -14.82 -13.29
N LEU A 144 4.25 -13.54 -12.92
CA LEU A 144 2.95 -12.89 -13.08
C LEU A 144 2.54 -12.80 -14.56
N SER A 145 3.46 -12.41 -15.46
CA SER A 145 3.19 -12.39 -16.91
C SER A 145 2.86 -13.77 -17.46
N PHE A 146 3.61 -14.80 -17.06
CA PHE A 146 3.37 -16.19 -17.45
C PHE A 146 2.01 -16.69 -16.94
N MET A 147 1.70 -16.44 -15.65
CA MET A 147 0.42 -16.82 -15.04
C MET A 147 -0.75 -16.13 -15.75
N HIS A 148 -0.61 -14.85 -16.13
CA HIS A 148 -1.62 -14.13 -16.88
C HIS A 148 -1.87 -14.78 -18.25
N GLY A 149 -0.82 -15.07 -19.02
CA GLY A 149 -0.95 -15.75 -20.31
C GLY A 149 -1.60 -17.13 -20.19
N MET A 150 -1.24 -17.89 -19.15
CA MET A 150 -1.82 -19.21 -18.87
C MET A 150 -3.28 -19.16 -18.40
N ALA A 151 -3.67 -18.13 -17.63
CA ALA A 151 -5.02 -17.98 -17.10
C ALA A 151 -6.04 -17.59 -18.18
N ARG A 152 -5.65 -16.81 -19.20
CA ARG A 152 -6.59 -16.34 -20.23
C ARG A 152 -7.21 -17.50 -21.01
N SER A 153 -8.54 -17.55 -21.01
CA SER A 153 -9.36 -18.49 -21.78
C SER A 153 -9.01 -19.97 -21.54
N HIS A 154 -8.54 -20.32 -20.34
CA HIS A 154 -8.20 -21.71 -20.00
C HIS A 154 -8.56 -22.07 -18.55
N GLU A 155 -9.73 -22.69 -18.37
CA GLU A 155 -10.30 -22.99 -17.04
C GLU A 155 -9.44 -23.89 -16.16
N ALA A 156 -8.72 -24.86 -16.74
CA ALA A 156 -7.85 -25.74 -15.96
C ALA A 156 -6.67 -24.98 -15.35
N SER A 157 -6.06 -24.05 -16.11
CA SER A 157 -5.03 -23.15 -15.57
C SER A 157 -5.62 -22.24 -14.49
N GLN A 158 -6.81 -21.69 -14.69
CA GLN A 158 -7.43 -20.78 -13.74
C GLN A 158 -7.64 -21.45 -12.37
N ARG A 159 -8.14 -22.69 -12.36
CA ARG A 159 -8.29 -23.49 -11.14
C ARG A 159 -6.93 -23.83 -10.50
N ALA A 160 -5.95 -24.27 -11.30
CA ALA A 160 -4.63 -24.63 -10.79
C ALA A 160 -3.87 -23.44 -10.18
N LEU A 161 -4.01 -22.24 -10.76
CA LEU A 161 -3.45 -21.01 -10.20
C LEU A 161 -4.18 -20.61 -8.91
N ALA A 162 -5.50 -20.68 -8.90
CA ALA A 162 -6.33 -20.25 -7.78
C ALA A 162 -6.08 -21.06 -6.49
N GLU A 163 -5.78 -22.36 -6.59
CA GLU A 163 -5.70 -23.27 -5.44
C GLU A 163 -4.84 -22.75 -4.28
N LYS A 164 -3.69 -22.11 -4.57
CA LYS A 164 -2.71 -21.69 -3.55
C LYS A 164 -2.23 -20.24 -3.66
N THR A 165 -2.55 -19.53 -4.74
CA THR A 165 -1.95 -18.21 -5.00
C THR A 165 -2.87 -17.03 -4.73
N LEU A 166 -4.19 -17.23 -4.57
CA LEU A 166 -5.16 -16.13 -4.49
C LEU A 166 -4.85 -15.08 -3.42
N HIS A 167 -4.51 -15.51 -2.21
CA HIS A 167 -4.18 -14.57 -1.13
C HIS A 167 -2.91 -13.76 -1.45
N ILE A 168 -1.93 -14.36 -2.14
CA ILE A 168 -0.68 -13.71 -2.53
C ILE A 168 -0.95 -12.72 -3.67
N LEU A 169 -1.68 -13.15 -4.71
CA LEU A 169 -2.07 -12.30 -5.83
C LEU A 169 -2.91 -11.09 -5.37
N HIS A 170 -3.88 -11.32 -4.48
CA HIS A 170 -4.68 -10.24 -3.91
C HIS A 170 -3.84 -9.28 -3.06
N ARG A 171 -2.80 -9.78 -2.37
CA ARG A 171 -1.87 -8.91 -1.63
C ARG A 171 -1.00 -8.11 -2.58
N LEU A 172 -0.50 -8.72 -3.66
CA LEU A 172 0.31 -8.09 -4.70
C LEU A 172 -0.47 -7.01 -5.46
N GLU A 173 -1.76 -7.21 -5.74
CA GLU A 173 -2.67 -6.23 -6.34
C GLU A 173 -2.67 -4.89 -5.56
N GLN A 174 -2.48 -4.94 -4.24
CA GLN A 174 -2.49 -3.77 -3.36
C GLN A 174 -1.11 -3.10 -3.22
N VAL A 175 -0.07 -3.64 -3.83
CA VAL A 175 1.28 -3.09 -3.75
C VAL A 175 1.43 -1.96 -4.76
N ALA A 176 1.66 -0.75 -4.25
CA ALA A 176 2.17 0.35 -5.07
C ALA A 176 3.66 0.13 -5.29
N SER A 177 4.06 -0.24 -6.52
CA SER A 177 5.46 -0.47 -6.90
C SER A 177 5.78 0.22 -8.22
N ASP A 178 7.00 0.76 -8.33
CA ASP A 178 7.51 1.34 -9.58
C ASP A 178 7.65 0.30 -10.71
N ASN A 179 7.76 -0.98 -10.36
CA ASN A 179 7.93 -2.10 -11.31
C ASN A 179 6.60 -2.66 -11.88
N SER A 180 5.48 -1.95 -11.70
CA SER A 180 4.14 -2.37 -12.17
C SER A 180 3.68 -3.74 -11.66
N ILE A 181 4.18 -4.21 -10.52
CA ILE A 181 3.83 -5.53 -9.95
C ILE A 181 2.34 -5.59 -9.61
N GLY A 182 1.77 -4.53 -9.02
CA GLY A 182 0.35 -4.45 -8.72
C GLY A 182 -0.53 -4.64 -9.96
N THR A 183 -0.21 -3.95 -11.06
CA THR A 183 -0.92 -4.07 -12.35
C THR A 183 -0.79 -5.47 -12.96
N LEU A 184 0.39 -6.09 -12.86
CA LEU A 184 0.58 -7.47 -13.35
C LEU A 184 -0.24 -8.46 -12.53
N ALA A 185 -0.28 -8.31 -11.21
CA ALA A 185 -1.10 -9.14 -10.34
C ALA A 185 -2.60 -8.94 -10.62
N GLU A 186 -3.03 -7.70 -10.84
CA GLU A 186 -4.39 -7.36 -11.26
C GLU A 186 -4.76 -8.07 -12.58
N ASN A 187 -3.89 -8.02 -13.59
CA ASN A 187 -4.11 -8.72 -14.87
C ASN A 187 -4.26 -10.24 -14.72
N VAL A 188 -3.51 -10.85 -13.80
CA VAL A 188 -3.69 -12.28 -13.47
C VAL A 188 -5.06 -12.50 -12.85
N VAL A 189 -5.42 -11.72 -11.82
CA VAL A 189 -6.70 -11.84 -11.12
C VAL A 189 -7.90 -11.62 -12.05
N GLU A 190 -7.82 -10.66 -12.97
CA GLU A 190 -8.85 -10.42 -13.99
C GLU A 190 -9.00 -11.61 -14.94
N ALA A 191 -7.89 -12.19 -15.42
CA ALA A 191 -7.94 -13.40 -16.25
C ALA A 191 -8.49 -14.62 -15.48
N LEU A 192 -8.27 -14.70 -14.18
CA LEU A 192 -8.83 -15.75 -13.32
C LEU A 192 -10.35 -15.62 -13.14
N LYS A 193 -10.90 -14.41 -13.20
CA LYS A 193 -12.35 -14.15 -13.05
C LYS A 193 -13.19 -14.65 -14.23
N GLU A 194 -12.57 -14.99 -15.36
CA GLU A 194 -13.29 -15.64 -16.48
C GLU A 194 -13.97 -16.95 -16.05
N ASN A 195 -13.44 -17.64 -15.03
CA ASN A 195 -14.10 -18.77 -14.38
C ASN A 195 -14.91 -18.31 -13.15
N SER A 196 -16.20 -18.62 -13.16
CA SER A 196 -17.16 -18.19 -12.14
C SER A 196 -16.88 -18.76 -10.73
N GLU A 197 -16.38 -19.99 -10.64
CA GLU A 197 -15.99 -20.61 -9.38
C GLU A 197 -14.78 -19.88 -8.77
N VAL A 198 -13.76 -19.63 -9.60
CA VAL A 198 -12.55 -18.90 -9.17
C VAL A 198 -12.88 -17.44 -8.84
N ALA A 199 -13.78 -16.80 -9.59
CA ALA A 199 -14.26 -15.46 -9.29
C ALA A 199 -14.92 -15.38 -7.89
N ALA A 200 -15.73 -16.37 -7.52
CA ALA A 200 -16.32 -16.46 -6.19
C ALA A 200 -15.25 -16.64 -5.09
N GLN A 201 -14.24 -17.48 -5.33
CA GLN A 201 -13.11 -17.65 -4.42
C GLN A 201 -12.32 -16.34 -4.23
N ILE A 202 -12.08 -15.58 -5.30
CA ILE A 202 -11.43 -14.26 -5.24
C ILE A 202 -12.22 -13.30 -4.35
N GLU A 203 -13.55 -13.26 -4.49
CA GLU A 203 -14.38 -12.37 -3.67
C GLU A 203 -14.38 -12.79 -2.19
N ASN A 204 -14.39 -14.10 -1.91
CA ASN A 204 -14.23 -14.62 -0.55
C ASN A 204 -12.89 -14.18 0.07
N VAL A 205 -11.78 -14.31 -0.66
CA VAL A 205 -10.44 -13.86 -0.22
C VAL A 205 -10.42 -12.36 0.07
N ARG A 206 -11.09 -11.54 -0.76
CA ARG A 206 -11.23 -10.09 -0.56
C ARG A 206 -12.04 -9.78 0.70
N GLN A 207 -13.14 -10.48 0.93
CA GLN A 207 -13.96 -10.33 2.14
C GLN A 207 -13.21 -10.74 3.41
N GLU A 208 -12.55 -11.90 3.42
CA GLU A 208 -11.71 -12.36 4.53
C GLU A 208 -10.60 -11.36 4.87
N THR A 209 -9.95 -10.80 3.84
CA THR A 209 -8.90 -9.80 4.01
C THR A 209 -9.45 -8.52 4.64
N ARG A 210 -10.62 -8.05 4.19
CA ARG A 210 -11.31 -6.89 4.80
C ARG A 210 -11.67 -7.15 6.26
N GLN A 211 -12.19 -8.33 6.57
CA GLN A 211 -12.54 -8.72 7.95
C GLN A 211 -11.30 -8.79 8.84
N LYS A 212 -10.23 -9.46 8.41
CA LYS A 212 -8.97 -9.55 9.16
C LYS A 212 -8.33 -8.18 9.38
N LYS A 213 -8.27 -7.32 8.35
CA LYS A 213 -7.77 -5.94 8.49
C LYS A 213 -8.60 -5.13 9.50
N ARG A 214 -9.93 -5.25 9.46
CA ARG A 214 -10.82 -4.61 10.44
C ARG A 214 -10.56 -5.10 11.87
N GLN A 215 -10.41 -6.41 12.05
CA GLN A 215 -10.09 -7.01 13.36
C GLN A 215 -8.73 -6.53 13.88
N MET A 216 -7.69 -6.50 13.04
CA MET A 216 -6.37 -6.00 13.40
C MET A 216 -6.41 -4.51 13.77
N ALA A 217 -7.11 -3.67 13.00
CA ALA A 217 -7.28 -2.25 13.30
C ALA A 217 -8.02 -2.05 14.65
N MET A 218 -9.04 -2.85 14.93
CA MET A 218 -9.74 -2.83 16.23
C MET A 218 -8.81 -3.25 17.39
N ALA A 219 -7.99 -4.28 17.19
CA ALA A 219 -7.03 -4.74 18.19
C ALA A 219 -5.96 -3.67 18.48
N MET A 220 -5.41 -3.03 17.43
CA MET A 220 -4.46 -1.93 17.56
C MET A 220 -5.08 -0.72 18.27
N ARG A 221 -6.30 -0.32 17.88
CA ARG A 221 -7.03 0.76 18.55
C ARG A 221 -7.27 0.45 20.03
N ASN A 222 -7.66 -0.78 20.36
CA ASN A 222 -7.83 -1.22 21.75
C ASN A 222 -6.52 -1.17 22.55
N LYS A 223 -5.41 -1.57 21.94
CA LYS A 223 -4.09 -1.49 22.56
C LYS A 223 -3.71 -0.04 22.84
N GLN A 224 -3.85 0.85 21.86
CA GLN A 224 -3.58 2.29 22.03
C GLN A 224 -4.48 2.93 23.09
N LEU A 225 -5.77 2.60 23.11
CA LEU A 225 -6.69 3.07 24.14
C LEU A 225 -6.23 2.63 25.53
N ARG A 226 -5.84 1.36 25.70
CA ARG A 226 -5.33 0.84 26.98
C ARG A 226 -4.05 1.53 27.43
N GLU A 227 -3.12 1.79 26.51
CA GLU A 227 -1.89 2.56 26.78
C GLU A 227 -2.20 3.99 27.26
N MET A 228 -3.28 4.59 26.75
CA MET A 228 -3.79 5.90 27.19
C MET A 228 -4.67 5.83 28.45
N GLY A 229 -4.82 4.67 29.11
CA GLY A 229 -5.71 4.50 30.27
C GLY A 229 -7.20 4.53 29.94
N MET A 230 -7.57 4.34 28.67
CA MET A 230 -8.93 4.34 28.15
C MET A 230 -9.38 2.92 27.77
N GLN A 231 -10.70 2.68 27.80
CA GLN A 231 -11.33 1.42 27.41
C GLN A 231 -12.55 1.70 26.53
N MET A 232 -12.82 0.82 25.56
CA MET A 232 -14.07 0.86 24.79
C MET A 232 -15.20 0.23 25.61
N GLY A 233 -16.30 0.95 25.76
CA GLY A 233 -17.56 0.45 26.29
C GLY A 233 -18.33 -0.41 25.27
N LYS A 234 -19.34 -1.14 25.75
CA LYS A 234 -20.15 -2.09 24.95
C LYS A 234 -20.92 -1.42 23.79
N SER A 235 -21.16 -0.12 23.86
CA SER A 235 -21.83 0.70 22.83
C SER A 235 -20.86 1.40 21.86
N GLY A 236 -19.54 1.19 21.98
CA GLY A 236 -18.53 1.90 21.18
C GLY A 236 -18.08 3.25 21.78
N GLU A 237 -18.63 3.66 22.92
CA GLU A 237 -18.15 4.81 23.69
C GLU A 237 -16.74 4.58 24.24
N VAL A 238 -15.88 5.58 24.20
CA VAL A 238 -14.56 5.53 24.86
C VAL A 238 -14.71 6.02 26.29
N LYS A 239 -14.43 5.15 27.27
CA LYS A 239 -14.49 5.46 28.71
C LYS A 239 -13.08 5.47 29.28
N VAL A 240 -12.78 6.45 30.12
CA VAL A 240 -11.51 6.50 30.84
C VAL A 240 -11.57 5.46 31.97
N ALA A 241 -10.72 4.44 31.89
CA ALA A 241 -10.76 3.29 32.81
C ALA A 241 -10.21 3.63 34.20
N HIS A 242 -9.37 4.65 34.29
CA HIS A 242 -8.93 5.23 35.55
C HIS A 242 -8.71 6.72 35.32
N ARG A 243 -9.35 7.60 36.09
CA ARG A 243 -9.01 9.03 36.15
C ARG A 243 -7.59 9.15 36.72
N ARG A 244 -6.57 8.94 35.90
CA ARG A 244 -5.22 9.42 36.12
C ARG A 244 -4.81 10.07 34.81
N ILE A 245 -5.00 11.38 34.75
CA ILE A 245 -4.33 12.21 33.76
C ILE A 245 -2.84 12.00 34.04
N ALA A 246 -2.12 11.32 33.16
CA ALA A 246 -0.67 11.24 33.26
C ALA A 246 -0.14 12.69 33.26
N ASN A 247 0.55 13.09 34.33
CA ASN A 247 0.96 14.47 34.67
C ASN A 247 -0.09 15.36 35.34
N GLU A 248 -0.88 14.83 36.27
CA GLU A 248 -1.34 15.66 37.39
C GLU A 248 -0.28 15.57 38.50
N PRO A 249 0.61 16.57 38.68
CA PRO A 249 1.32 16.66 39.94
C PRO A 249 0.25 16.76 41.03
N ALA A 250 0.34 15.90 42.04
CA ALA A 250 -0.51 16.02 43.20
C ALA A 250 -0.32 17.45 43.75
N LEU A 251 -1.38 18.27 43.68
CA LEU A 251 -1.44 19.53 44.43
C LEU A 251 -1.68 19.16 45.90
N GLU A 252 -0.68 18.54 46.52
CA GLU A 252 -0.61 18.49 47.97
C GLU A 252 -0.55 19.94 48.48
N GLY A 253 -1.64 20.40 49.09
CA GLY A 253 -1.71 21.68 49.79
C GLY A 253 -2.63 22.76 49.21
N VAL A 254 -3.32 22.55 48.08
CA VAL A 254 -4.29 23.54 47.58
C VAL A 254 -5.71 23.07 47.86
N VAL A 255 -6.26 23.59 48.96
CA VAL A 255 -7.61 23.28 49.49
C VAL A 255 -8.72 23.93 48.65
N ASP A 256 -8.40 24.90 47.79
CA ASP A 256 -9.39 25.67 47.03
C ASP A 256 -9.04 25.76 45.53
N PRO A 257 -9.90 25.25 44.61
CA PRO A 257 -9.77 25.44 43.16
C PRO A 257 -9.63 26.91 42.73
N LEU A 258 -10.12 27.84 43.55
CA LEU A 258 -10.02 29.29 43.34
C LEU A 258 -8.68 29.89 43.81
N ALA A 259 -7.76 29.09 44.36
CA ALA A 259 -6.45 29.57 44.84
C ALA A 259 -5.31 29.35 43.82
N SER A 260 -5.59 28.72 42.67
CA SER A 260 -4.59 28.44 41.63
C SER A 260 -5.00 28.98 40.26
N CYS A 261 -4.02 29.36 39.44
CA CYS A 261 -4.24 29.79 38.07
C CYS A 261 -4.62 28.59 37.19
N CYS A 262 -5.75 28.64 36.48
CA CYS A 262 -6.21 27.50 35.67
C CYS A 262 -5.31 27.18 34.45
N ILE A 263 -4.40 28.09 34.09
CA ILE A 263 -3.48 27.94 32.95
C ILE A 263 -2.14 27.32 33.40
N CYS A 264 -1.43 27.95 34.34
CA CYS A 264 -0.12 27.47 34.79
C CYS A 264 -0.17 26.59 36.05
N ARG A 265 -1.33 26.51 36.73
CA ARG A 265 -1.56 25.75 37.96
C ARG A 265 -0.71 26.16 39.17
N GLU A 266 -0.07 27.33 39.11
CA GLU A 266 0.64 27.93 40.24
C GLU A 266 -0.33 28.71 41.15
N PRO A 267 0.01 28.95 42.43
CA PRO A 267 -0.81 29.76 43.33
C PRO A 267 -1.04 31.16 42.75
N LEU A 268 -2.27 31.67 42.87
CA LEU A 268 -2.64 32.98 42.32
C LEU A 268 -1.89 34.13 42.99
N PHE A 269 -1.70 34.02 44.30
CA PHE A 269 -1.12 35.07 45.14
C PHE A 269 0.34 34.77 45.51
N HIS A 270 1.17 34.53 44.50
CA HIS A 270 2.60 34.29 44.69
C HIS A 270 3.44 35.29 43.89
N GLY A 271 4.34 36.00 44.58
CA GLY A 271 5.22 37.00 43.97
C GLY A 271 4.47 38.28 43.54
N THR A 272 4.88 38.85 42.40
CA THR A 272 4.36 40.13 41.85
C THR A 272 3.29 39.95 40.76
N ARG A 273 2.81 38.72 40.54
CA ARG A 273 1.86 38.43 39.45
C ARG A 273 0.44 38.84 39.85
N VAL A 274 -0.30 39.41 38.89
CA VAL A 274 -1.67 39.86 39.11
C VAL A 274 -2.66 38.75 38.74
N ALA A 275 -3.55 38.42 39.67
CA ALA A 275 -4.64 37.47 39.48
C ALA A 275 -5.91 38.18 38.99
N ALA A 276 -6.70 37.51 38.16
CA ALA A 276 -8.01 37.95 37.70
C ALA A 276 -8.98 36.77 37.62
N ALA A 277 -10.28 37.08 37.74
CA ALA A 277 -11.34 36.14 37.41
C ALA A 277 -11.69 36.26 35.93
N TYR A 278 -11.81 35.12 35.26
CA TYR A 278 -12.28 35.02 33.89
C TYR A 278 -13.59 34.25 33.84
N ALA A 279 -14.56 34.79 33.12
CA ALA A 279 -15.80 34.12 32.76
C ALA A 279 -16.21 34.54 31.36
N PHE A 280 -16.74 33.60 30.60
CA PHE A 280 -17.41 33.90 29.34
C PHE A 280 -18.74 34.59 29.66
N ALA A 281 -18.91 35.81 29.14
CA ALA A 281 -20.12 36.58 29.31
C ALA A 281 -20.60 37.12 27.96
N SER A 282 -21.90 37.04 27.73
CA SER A 282 -22.58 37.61 26.56
C SER A 282 -23.41 38.82 26.98
N PRO A 283 -23.35 39.94 26.26
CA PRO A 283 -24.18 41.10 26.56
C PRO A 283 -25.66 40.80 26.31
N LEU A 284 -26.51 41.24 27.23
CA LEU A 284 -27.95 41.20 27.07
C LEU A 284 -28.43 42.45 26.32
N PRO A 285 -29.28 42.31 25.29
CA PRO A 285 -29.87 43.46 24.61
C PRO A 285 -30.82 44.21 25.55
N GLY A 286 -30.60 45.52 25.71
CA GLY A 286 -31.47 46.41 26.49
C GLY A 286 -31.04 47.87 26.42
N GLU A 287 -31.97 48.80 26.64
CA GLU A 287 -31.73 50.27 26.58
C GLU A 287 -31.08 50.84 27.86
N SER A 288 -30.64 49.97 28.78
CA SER A 288 -29.96 50.38 30.01
C SER A 288 -28.62 51.05 29.72
N ARG A 289 -28.36 52.19 30.36
CA ARG A 289 -27.05 52.87 30.29
C ARG A 289 -25.90 52.04 30.88
N VAL A 290 -26.22 51.04 31.71
CA VAL A 290 -25.25 50.08 32.26
C VAL A 290 -25.39 48.76 31.51
N PRO A 291 -24.32 48.26 30.85
CA PRO A 291 -24.33 46.99 30.14
C PRO A 291 -24.65 45.83 31.09
N GLN A 292 -25.66 45.04 30.74
CA GLN A 292 -25.99 43.81 31.45
C GLN A 292 -25.35 42.62 30.74
N LEU A 293 -24.73 41.72 31.50
CA LEU A 293 -24.00 40.57 30.97
C LEU A 293 -24.61 39.28 31.54
N ALA A 294 -24.79 38.27 30.69
CA ALA A 294 -25.15 36.91 31.08
C ALA A 294 -23.94 35.99 30.93
N THR A 295 -23.60 35.23 31.98
CA THR A 295 -22.57 34.17 31.93
C THR A 295 -23.23 32.80 32.03
N VAL A 296 -22.77 31.87 31.18
CA VAL A 296 -23.12 30.44 31.26
C VAL A 296 -21.94 29.58 31.74
N SER A 297 -20.82 30.23 32.08
CA SER A 297 -19.58 29.58 32.48
C SER A 297 -19.29 29.78 33.96
N GLN A 298 -18.70 28.76 34.59
CA GLN A 298 -18.13 28.90 35.92
C GLN A 298 -16.94 29.86 35.86
N MET A 299 -16.82 30.75 36.85
CA MET A 299 -15.68 31.65 36.97
C MET A 299 -14.41 30.84 37.24
N VAL A 300 -13.35 31.13 36.49
CA VAL A 300 -12.01 30.54 36.69
C VAL A 300 -11.01 31.62 37.02
N MET A 301 -10.05 31.30 37.90
CA MET A 301 -9.01 32.24 38.28
C MET A 301 -7.77 32.05 37.40
N VAL A 302 -7.18 33.15 36.94
CA VAL A 302 -6.02 33.17 36.06
C VAL A 302 -5.02 34.25 36.47
N HIS A 303 -3.74 34.04 36.21
CA HIS A 303 -2.79 35.16 36.12
C HIS A 303 -3.06 35.93 34.82
N ILE A 304 -3.11 37.26 34.89
CA ILE A 304 -3.37 38.12 33.73
C ILE A 304 -2.38 37.83 32.59
N ASP A 305 -1.10 37.67 32.91
CA ASP A 305 -0.06 37.40 31.92
C ASP A 305 -0.23 36.04 31.25
N CYS A 306 -0.64 35.01 32.00
CA CYS A 306 -0.94 33.68 31.47
C CYS A 306 -2.12 33.74 30.48
N HIS A 307 -3.17 34.49 30.84
CA HIS A 307 -4.34 34.66 29.99
C HIS A 307 -4.01 35.46 28.72
N GLN A 308 -3.31 36.59 28.84
CA GLN A 308 -2.86 37.37 27.68
C GLN A 308 -1.96 36.57 26.74
N ASN A 309 -1.04 35.76 27.29
CA ASN A 309 -0.16 34.90 26.49
C ASN A 309 -0.94 33.77 25.80
N ALA A 310 -1.96 33.20 26.46
CA ALA A 310 -2.85 32.22 25.85
C ALA A 310 -3.66 32.80 24.68
N ILE A 311 -4.18 34.03 24.84
CA ILE A 311 -4.87 34.76 23.75
C ILE A 311 -3.91 35.02 22.59
N ARG A 312 -2.71 35.57 22.87
CA ARG A 312 -1.70 35.85 21.85
C ARG A 312 -1.31 34.61 21.05
N ARG A 313 -1.15 33.45 21.71
CA ARG A 313 -0.86 32.17 21.06
C ARG A 313 -2.06 31.60 20.28
N SER A 314 -3.27 31.88 20.72
CA SER A 314 -4.50 31.41 20.04
C SER A 314 -4.90 32.30 18.86
N GLY A 315 -4.50 33.57 18.85
CA GLY A 315 -4.82 34.55 17.80
C GLY A 315 -4.00 34.43 16.51
N GLY A 316 -3.02 33.53 16.45
CA GLY A 316 -2.17 33.31 15.27
C GLY A 316 -2.64 32.22 14.29
N GLY A 317 -3.75 31.52 14.56
CA GLY A 317 -4.12 30.38 13.71
C GLY A 317 -5.51 29.75 13.91
N ARG A 318 -6.43 30.39 14.63
CA ARG A 318 -7.83 29.92 14.66
C ARG A 318 -8.66 30.81 13.76
N ASN A 319 -9.01 30.24 12.60
CA ASN A 319 -9.94 30.79 11.64
C ASN A 319 -11.25 31.16 12.36
N VAL A 320 -11.69 32.41 12.23
CA VAL A 320 -12.86 32.98 12.91
C VAL A 320 -14.19 32.38 12.41
N ASP A 321 -14.15 31.49 11.41
CA ASP A 321 -15.32 31.02 10.67
C ASP A 321 -16.03 29.76 11.22
N GLU A 322 -15.54 29.09 12.26
CA GLU A 322 -16.16 27.82 12.70
C GLU A 322 -17.35 27.95 13.67
N TRP A 323 -17.64 29.16 14.18
CA TRP A 323 -18.69 29.35 15.20
C TRP A 323 -19.70 30.46 14.90
N SER A 324 -19.70 31.01 13.69
CA SER A 324 -20.78 31.85 13.16
C SER A 324 -21.63 31.06 12.17
N LYS A 325 -22.53 30.23 12.73
CA LYS A 325 -23.79 29.83 12.11
C LYS A 325 -24.92 30.19 13.06
#